data_AF-A0A0D5ZFT1-F1
#
_entry.id   AF-A0A0D5ZFT1-F1
#
_cell.length_a   1.000
_cell.length_b   1.000
_cell.length_c   1.000
_cell.angle_alpha   90.00
_cell.angle_beta   90.00
_cell.angle_gamma   90.00
#
_symmetry.space_group_name_H-M   'P 1'
#
loop_
_entity.id
_entity.type
_entity.pdbx_description
1 polymer ?
#
loop_
_entity_poly.entity_id
_entity_poly.type
_entity_poly.pdbx_seq_one_letter_code
_entity_poly.pdbx_strand_id
1 'polypeptide(L)'
;MGSQRKLIGNSEEISSLLSMRDELFRNTLQIIDLVRERIKLAAEIGKEKDMLGMSPRNRQRELEVLNSIPELGEIEKSVLNMIFELTILNEVSQRPEVSVPESHGENGGSIVLSGPDGLLAYSMGLIVSFPGFELKDTAGIPENLALGVVQRGGHITAEKEGGNSGKITLVNSEGTVMATLDNGILKICPELFSKNSKNEIMEAV
;
A
#
# COMPACT_ATOMS: atom_id res chain seq x y z
N MET A 1 -25.54 -35.09 -32.73
CA MET A 1 -26.21 -34.34 -31.64
C MET A 1 -25.31 -34.02 -30.44
N GLY A 2 -23.98 -33.90 -30.60
CA GLY A 2 -23.04 -33.63 -29.48
C GLY A 2 -22.58 -32.18 -29.33
N SER A 3 -22.85 -31.30 -30.31
CA SER A 3 -22.29 -29.93 -30.36
C SER A 3 -23.13 -28.91 -29.58
N GLN A 4 -24.46 -29.05 -29.55
CA GLN A 4 -25.33 -28.12 -28.82
C GLN A 4 -25.26 -28.25 -27.29
N ARG A 5 -24.93 -29.43 -26.74
CA ARG A 5 -24.79 -29.61 -25.28
C ARG A 5 -23.55 -28.93 -24.70
N LYS A 6 -22.44 -28.82 -25.45
CA LYS A 6 -21.23 -28.12 -25.01
C LYS A 6 -21.40 -26.60 -24.95
N LEU A 7 -22.18 -26.02 -25.87
CA LEU A 7 -22.43 -24.58 -25.90
C LEU A 7 -23.36 -24.12 -24.78
N ILE A 8 -24.34 -24.95 -24.38
CA ILE A 8 -25.28 -24.63 -23.30
C ILE A 8 -24.59 -24.74 -21.93
N GLY A 9 -23.75 -25.75 -21.71
CA GLY A 9 -22.97 -25.88 -20.45
C GLY A 9 -22.04 -24.69 -20.20
N ASN A 10 -21.35 -24.21 -21.26
CA ASN A 10 -20.52 -23.02 -21.16
C ASN A 10 -21.36 -21.75 -20.85
N SER A 11 -22.60 -21.65 -21.34
CA SER A 11 -23.45 -20.49 -21.09
C SER A 11 -23.93 -20.41 -19.64
N GLU A 12 -24.25 -21.56 -19.02
CA GLU A 12 -24.65 -21.62 -17.61
C GLU A 12 -23.47 -21.35 -16.66
N GLU A 13 -22.29 -21.91 -16.96
CA GLU A 13 -21.06 -21.65 -16.20
C GLU A 13 -20.62 -20.18 -16.27
N ILE A 14 -20.70 -19.56 -17.46
CA ILE A 14 -20.41 -18.12 -17.63
C ILE A 14 -21.44 -17.28 -16.85
N SER A 15 -22.73 -17.63 -16.92
CA SER A 15 -23.76 -16.90 -16.18
C SER A 15 -23.57 -17.02 -14.67
N SER A 16 -23.18 -18.19 -14.17
CA SER A 16 -22.88 -18.42 -12.76
C SER A 16 -21.65 -17.60 -12.30
N LEU A 17 -20.59 -17.59 -13.10
CA LEU A 17 -19.39 -16.79 -12.81
C LEU A 17 -19.69 -15.28 -12.74
N LEU A 18 -20.47 -14.76 -13.69
CA LEU A 18 -20.87 -13.36 -13.69
C LEU A 18 -21.70 -13.01 -12.45
N SER A 19 -22.64 -13.89 -12.07
CA SER A 19 -23.42 -13.70 -10.84
C SER A 19 -22.53 -13.64 -9.59
N MET A 20 -21.53 -14.52 -9.48
CA MET A 20 -20.59 -14.52 -8.36
C MET A 20 -19.73 -13.25 -8.33
N ARG A 21 -19.31 -12.72 -9.49
CA ARG A 21 -18.58 -11.46 -9.58
C ARG A 21 -19.44 -10.26 -9.14
N ASP A 22 -20.71 -10.24 -9.54
CA ASP A 22 -21.63 -9.18 -9.12
C ASP A 22 -21.90 -9.25 -7.62
N GLU A 23 -21.99 -10.45 -7.05
CA GLU A 23 -22.11 -10.64 -5.60
C GLU A 23 -20.86 -10.17 -4.86
N LEU A 24 -19.67 -10.52 -5.36
CA LEU A 24 -18.39 -10.06 -4.80
C LEU A 24 -18.31 -8.53 -4.85
N PHE A 25 -18.71 -7.90 -5.96
CA PHE A 25 -18.76 -6.45 -6.07
C PHE A 25 -19.70 -5.82 -5.02
N ARG A 26 -20.91 -6.36 -4.84
CA ARG A 26 -21.85 -5.89 -3.81
C ARG A 26 -21.28 -6.05 -2.39
N ASN A 27 -20.63 -7.17 -2.10
CA ASN A 27 -19.97 -7.42 -0.82
C ASN A 27 -18.82 -6.43 -0.58
N THR A 28 -18.03 -6.12 -1.62
CA THR A 28 -16.98 -5.10 -1.55
C THR A 28 -17.55 -3.72 -1.20
N LEU A 29 -18.70 -3.32 -1.78
CA LEU A 29 -19.35 -2.07 -1.42
C LEU A 29 -19.76 -2.04 0.06
N GLN A 30 -20.31 -3.14 0.58
CA GLN A 30 -20.66 -3.26 2.01
C GLN A 30 -19.43 -3.16 2.92
N ILE A 31 -18.33 -3.81 2.54
CA ILE A 31 -17.05 -3.72 3.26
C ILE A 31 -16.56 -2.27 3.29
N ILE A 32 -16.61 -1.56 2.16
CA ILE A 32 -16.23 -0.15 2.08
C ILE A 32 -17.08 0.72 3.02
N ASP A 33 -18.39 0.49 3.09
CA ASP A 33 -19.26 1.24 3.99
C ASP A 33 -18.96 0.97 5.47
N LEU A 34 -18.71 -0.29 5.84
CA LEU A 34 -18.26 -0.65 7.19
C LEU A 34 -16.90 -0.01 7.53
N VAL A 35 -15.96 0.02 6.58
CA VAL A 35 -14.66 0.68 6.76
C VAL A 35 -14.84 2.18 6.96
N ARG A 36 -15.72 2.83 6.19
CA ARG A 36 -16.04 4.27 6.37
C ARG A 36 -16.63 4.56 7.74
N GLU A 37 -17.57 3.75 8.21
CA GLU A 37 -18.14 3.87 9.55
C GLU A 37 -17.06 3.69 10.62
N ARG A 38 -16.20 2.68 10.45
CA ARG A 38 -15.09 2.43 11.35
C ARG A 38 -14.10 3.61 11.42
N ILE A 39 -13.79 4.24 10.28
CA ILE A 39 -12.94 5.43 10.21
C ILE A 39 -13.55 6.60 11.00
N LYS A 40 -14.87 6.81 10.90
CA LYS A 40 -15.57 7.83 11.69
C LYS A 40 -15.47 7.57 13.19
N LEU A 41 -15.73 6.34 13.61
CA LEU A 41 -15.61 5.93 15.02
C LEU A 41 -14.17 6.07 15.52
N ALA A 42 -13.17 5.68 14.71
CA ALA A 42 -11.77 5.85 15.05
C ALA A 42 -11.41 7.33 15.24
N ALA A 43 -11.92 8.23 14.41
CA ALA A 43 -11.70 9.67 14.57
C ALA A 43 -12.31 10.22 15.87
N GLU A 44 -13.52 9.78 16.23
CA GLU A 44 -14.16 10.15 17.50
C GLU A 44 -13.37 9.62 18.70
N ILE A 45 -12.96 8.35 18.66
CA ILE A 45 -12.11 7.72 19.69
C ILE A 45 -10.77 8.45 19.81
N GLY A 46 -10.16 8.85 18.70
CA GLY A 46 -8.91 9.61 18.66
C GLY A 46 -9.02 10.92 19.43
N LYS A 47 -10.10 11.69 19.22
CA LYS A 47 -10.36 12.94 19.95
C LYS A 47 -10.48 12.71 21.45
N GLU A 48 -11.22 11.68 21.86
CA GLU A 48 -11.36 11.31 23.28
C GLU A 48 -10.02 10.89 23.89
N LYS A 49 -9.24 10.05 23.21
CA LYS A 49 -7.91 9.65 23.65
C LYS A 49 -6.98 10.85 23.80
N ASP A 50 -7.03 11.81 22.88
CA ASP A 50 -6.20 13.01 22.93
C ASP A 50 -6.53 13.86 24.16
N MET A 51 -7.82 14.07 24.44
CA MET A 51 -8.27 14.77 25.66
C MET A 51 -7.81 14.07 26.95
N LEU A 52 -7.75 12.73 26.92
CA LEU A 52 -7.32 11.90 28.05
C LEU A 52 -5.80 11.65 28.11
N GLY A 53 -5.02 12.17 27.14
CA GLY A 53 -3.57 11.94 27.07
C GLY A 53 -3.19 10.48 26.81
N MET A 54 -4.06 9.71 26.17
CA MET A 54 -3.86 8.28 25.89
C MET A 54 -3.07 8.04 24.60
N SER A 55 -2.35 6.91 24.57
CA SER A 55 -1.71 6.41 23.35
C SER A 55 -2.78 6.07 22.29
N PRO A 56 -2.56 6.41 21.00
CA PRO A 56 -3.40 5.93 19.90
C PRO A 56 -3.51 4.40 19.90
N ARG A 57 -2.38 3.72 20.11
CA ARG A 57 -2.33 2.25 20.11
C ARG A 57 -2.59 1.68 21.50
N ASN A 58 -3.50 0.70 21.57
CA ASN A 58 -3.74 -0.13 22.74
C ASN A 58 -3.67 -1.61 22.35
N ARG A 59 -2.48 -2.21 22.51
CA ARG A 59 -2.23 -3.60 22.10
C ARG A 59 -3.07 -4.62 22.87
N GLN A 60 -3.33 -4.37 24.15
CA GLN A 60 -4.15 -5.25 24.96
C GLN A 60 -5.57 -5.34 24.39
N ARG A 61 -6.14 -4.19 24.00
CA ARG A 61 -7.46 -4.13 23.37
C ARG A 61 -7.49 -4.82 22.00
N GLU A 62 -6.46 -4.67 21.18
CA GLU A 62 -6.33 -5.40 19.91
C GLU A 62 -6.37 -6.92 20.13
N LEU A 63 -5.65 -7.42 21.14
CA LEU A 63 -5.62 -8.85 21.48
C LEU A 63 -6.98 -9.34 22.01
N GLU A 64 -7.67 -8.55 22.82
CA GLU A 64 -9.03 -8.86 23.27
C GLU A 64 -9.99 -9.03 22.08
N VAL A 65 -9.92 -8.12 21.11
CA VAL A 65 -10.77 -8.19 19.91
C VAL A 65 -10.42 -9.43 19.08
N LEU A 66 -9.12 -9.69 18.85
CA LEU A 66 -8.66 -10.89 18.15
C LEU A 66 -9.16 -12.18 18.83
N ASN A 67 -9.09 -12.25 20.15
CA ASN A 67 -9.50 -13.43 20.91
C ASN A 67 -11.04 -13.54 21.07
N SER A 68 -11.78 -12.45 20.86
CA SER A 68 -13.25 -12.44 20.98
C SER A 68 -13.96 -13.03 19.77
N ILE A 69 -13.27 -13.18 18.62
CA ILE A 69 -13.84 -13.71 17.39
C ILE A 69 -13.39 -15.18 17.28
N PRO A 70 -14.30 -16.16 17.45
CA PRO A 70 -13.95 -17.56 17.36
C PRO A 70 -13.53 -17.91 15.93
N GLU A 71 -12.61 -18.87 15.80
CA GLU A 71 -12.24 -19.50 14.53
C GLU A 71 -11.62 -18.58 13.46
N LEU A 72 -11.00 -17.46 13.86
CA LEU A 72 -10.21 -16.65 12.93
C LEU A 72 -9.02 -17.46 12.35
N GLY A 73 -9.02 -17.64 11.03
CA GLY A 73 -7.87 -18.12 10.28
C GLY A 73 -6.77 -17.05 10.16
N GLU A 74 -5.63 -17.45 9.60
CA GLU A 74 -4.46 -16.55 9.48
C GLU A 74 -4.72 -15.38 8.52
N ILE A 75 -5.52 -15.59 7.47
CA ILE A 75 -5.88 -14.54 6.52
C ILE A 75 -6.78 -13.50 7.20
N GLU A 76 -7.79 -13.95 7.94
CA GLU A 76 -8.72 -13.06 8.64
C GLU A 76 -8.02 -12.26 9.74
N LYS A 77 -7.08 -12.88 10.47
CA LYS A 77 -6.21 -12.16 11.42
C LYS A 77 -5.38 -11.08 10.73
N SER A 78 -4.81 -11.37 9.55
CA SER A 78 -4.06 -10.39 8.77
C SER A 78 -4.94 -9.21 8.34
N VAL A 79 -6.15 -9.49 7.85
CA VAL A 79 -7.13 -8.46 7.49
C VAL A 79 -7.50 -7.61 8.71
N LEU A 80 -7.75 -8.24 9.87
CA LEU A 80 -8.10 -7.50 11.09
C LEU A 80 -6.94 -6.62 11.58
N ASN A 81 -5.70 -7.12 11.51
CA ASN A 81 -4.51 -6.32 11.82
C ASN A 81 -4.38 -5.13 10.88
N MET A 82 -4.59 -5.33 9.57
CA MET A 82 -4.59 -4.23 8.59
C MET A 82 -5.65 -3.18 8.93
N ILE A 83 -6.84 -3.61 9.34
CA ILE A 83 -7.92 -2.74 9.79
C ILE A 83 -7.52 -1.96 11.06
N PHE A 84 -6.83 -2.58 12.02
CA PHE A 84 -6.31 -1.87 13.20
C PHE A 84 -5.31 -0.79 12.82
N GLU A 85 -4.33 -1.12 11.98
CA GLU A 85 -3.32 -0.17 11.53
C GLU A 85 -3.96 1.00 10.76
N LEU A 86 -4.94 0.73 9.90
CA LEU A 86 -5.71 1.77 9.21
C LEU A 86 -6.39 2.74 10.21
N THR A 87 -7.02 2.20 11.26
CA THR A 87 -7.68 3.04 12.27
C THR A 87 -6.69 3.87 13.08
N ILE A 88 -5.54 3.31 13.45
CA ILE A 88 -4.49 4.05 14.17
C ILE A 88 -3.91 5.16 13.31
N LEU A 89 -3.67 4.89 12.02
CA LEU A 89 -3.20 5.90 11.07
C LEU A 89 -4.17 7.07 10.95
N ASN A 90 -5.48 6.78 10.94
CA ASN A 90 -6.51 7.81 10.89
C ASN A 90 -6.65 8.59 12.21
N GLU A 91 -6.45 7.95 13.37
CA GLU A 91 -6.38 8.66 14.66
C GLU A 91 -5.21 9.66 14.68
N VAL A 92 -4.03 9.22 14.22
CA VAL A 92 -2.82 10.04 14.24
C VAL A 92 -2.86 11.17 13.21
N SER A 93 -3.46 10.96 12.03
CA SER A 93 -3.53 11.97 10.97
C SER A 93 -4.34 13.21 11.35
N GLN A 94 -5.26 13.08 12.32
CA GLN A 94 -6.09 14.19 12.82
C GLN A 94 -5.45 14.98 13.96
N ARG A 95 -4.33 14.50 14.52
CA ARG A 95 -3.62 15.25 15.55
C ARG A 95 -3.03 16.52 14.92
N PRO A 96 -3.15 17.69 15.59
CA PRO A 96 -2.42 18.88 15.18
C PRO A 96 -0.95 18.52 15.05
N GLU A 97 -0.32 18.86 13.92
CA GLU A 97 1.11 18.62 13.76
C GLU A 97 1.82 19.30 14.93
N VAL A 98 2.50 18.49 15.74
CA VAL A 98 3.56 19.03 16.58
C VAL A 98 4.56 19.57 15.58
N SER A 99 4.57 20.89 15.42
CA SER A 99 5.54 21.59 14.61
C SER A 99 6.91 21.19 15.15
N VAL A 100 7.52 20.20 14.50
CA VAL A 100 8.93 19.94 14.66
C VAL A 100 9.57 21.27 14.29
N PRO A 101 10.30 21.93 15.20
CA PRO A 101 10.89 23.22 14.89
C PRO A 101 11.64 23.05 13.57
N GLU A 102 11.25 23.84 12.57
CA GLU A 102 11.86 23.82 11.25
C GLU A 102 13.36 23.98 11.47
N SER A 103 14.10 22.88 11.40
CA SER A 103 15.52 22.94 11.21
C SER A 103 15.66 23.46 9.79
N HIS A 104 15.71 24.80 9.67
CA HIS A 104 16.12 25.52 8.49
C HIS A 104 17.56 25.11 8.14
N GLY A 105 17.71 23.92 7.58
CA GLY A 105 18.83 23.57 6.73
C GLY A 105 18.31 23.66 5.31
N GLU A 106 18.70 24.70 4.58
CA GLU A 106 18.40 24.95 3.16
C GLU A 106 18.99 23.88 2.21
N ASN A 107 19.28 22.69 2.71
CA ASN A 107 19.63 21.52 1.92
C ASN A 107 18.72 20.38 2.39
N GLY A 108 17.57 20.22 1.73
CA GLY A 108 16.78 19.00 1.81
C GLY A 108 17.61 17.84 1.26
N GLY A 109 18.55 17.36 2.06
CA GLY A 109 19.55 16.38 1.64
C GLY A 109 18.84 15.10 1.23
N SER A 110 19.09 14.63 0.01
CA SER A 110 18.67 13.29 -0.40
C SER A 110 19.15 12.28 0.63
N ILE A 111 18.29 11.34 1.03
CA ILE A 111 18.73 10.19 1.82
C ILE A 111 19.52 9.28 0.88
N VAL A 112 20.76 8.98 1.23
CA VAL A 112 21.67 8.16 0.41
C VAL A 112 21.99 6.87 1.15
N LEU A 113 21.75 5.73 0.47
CA LEU A 113 22.09 4.39 0.93
C LEU A 113 23.06 3.78 -0.08
N SER A 114 24.02 2.98 0.38
CA SER A 114 24.96 2.26 -0.48
C SER A 114 25.02 0.78 -0.11
N GLY A 115 25.26 -0.07 -1.10
CA GLY A 115 25.24 -1.51 -0.92
C GLY A 115 25.02 -2.29 -2.23
N PRO A 116 24.80 -3.61 -2.14
CA PRO A 116 24.53 -4.44 -3.31
C PRO A 116 23.23 -4.01 -4.02
N ASP A 117 23.26 -3.89 -5.34
CA ASP A 117 22.14 -3.40 -6.15
C ASP A 117 20.84 -4.15 -5.89
N GLY A 118 20.89 -5.49 -5.75
CA GLY A 118 19.69 -6.29 -5.47
C GLY A 118 19.02 -5.93 -4.13
N LEU A 119 19.82 -5.71 -3.08
CA LEU A 119 19.30 -5.32 -1.77
C LEU A 119 18.78 -3.89 -1.79
N LEU A 120 19.46 -2.98 -2.50
CA LEU A 120 19.02 -1.61 -2.66
C LEU A 120 17.75 -1.51 -3.49
N ALA A 121 17.61 -2.29 -4.56
CA ALA A 121 16.40 -2.36 -5.37
C ALA A 121 15.20 -2.85 -4.56
N TYR A 122 15.38 -3.92 -3.77
CA TYR A 122 14.35 -4.40 -2.85
C TYR A 122 13.98 -3.36 -1.80
N SER A 123 14.99 -2.72 -1.20
CA SER A 123 14.79 -1.68 -0.18
C SER A 123 14.07 -0.46 -0.75
N MET A 124 14.43 -0.04 -1.97
CA MET A 124 13.76 1.02 -2.72
C MET A 124 12.28 0.70 -2.91
N GLY A 125 11.96 -0.53 -3.32
CA GLY A 125 10.57 -1.01 -3.43
C GLY A 125 9.80 -0.86 -2.12
N LEU A 126 10.37 -1.34 -1.02
CA LEU A 126 9.73 -1.22 0.31
C LEU A 126 9.52 0.22 0.78
N ILE A 127 10.46 1.11 0.43
CA ILE A 127 10.45 2.51 0.89
C ILE A 127 9.44 3.34 0.09
N VAL A 128 9.38 3.16 -1.23
CA VAL A 128 8.52 3.97 -2.11
C VAL A 128 7.07 3.52 -2.13
N SER A 129 6.80 2.27 -1.78
CA SER A 129 5.46 1.69 -1.90
C SER A 129 4.69 1.68 -0.58
N PHE A 130 3.38 1.66 -0.72
CA PHE A 130 2.40 1.59 0.36
C PHE A 130 1.11 0.94 -0.21
N PRO A 131 0.16 0.49 0.62
CA PRO A 131 -1.08 -0.09 0.13
C PRO A 131 -1.83 0.87 -0.81
N GLY A 132 -2.13 0.42 -2.02
CA GLY A 132 -2.79 1.23 -3.07
C GLY A 132 -1.83 2.02 -3.96
N PHE A 133 -0.52 1.93 -3.73
CA PHE A 133 0.51 2.46 -4.63
C PHE A 133 0.50 1.74 -5.98
N GLU A 134 0.65 2.49 -7.07
CA GLU A 134 0.79 1.93 -8.42
C GLU A 134 2.16 2.29 -9.01
N LEU A 135 2.93 1.28 -9.37
CA LEU A 135 4.18 1.42 -10.11
C LEU A 135 3.95 1.01 -11.57
N LYS A 136 4.07 1.97 -12.48
CA LYS A 136 4.04 1.72 -13.91
C LYS A 136 5.44 1.36 -14.39
N ASP A 137 5.61 0.11 -14.82
CA ASP A 137 6.89 -0.39 -15.31
C ASP A 137 7.01 -0.14 -16.83
N THR A 138 7.72 0.93 -17.21
CA THR A 138 7.98 1.25 -18.62
C THR A 138 9.39 0.88 -19.08
N ALA A 139 10.31 0.69 -18.14
CA ALA A 139 11.73 0.45 -18.38
C ALA A 139 12.19 -1.00 -18.14
N GLY A 140 11.36 -1.85 -17.53
CA GLY A 140 11.69 -3.21 -17.16
C GLY A 140 12.43 -3.27 -15.82
N ILE A 141 11.69 -3.18 -14.72
CA ILE A 141 12.25 -3.13 -13.37
C ILE A 141 12.87 -4.47 -12.95
N PRO A 142 13.92 -4.46 -12.11
CA PRO A 142 14.49 -5.70 -11.59
C PRO A 142 13.52 -6.42 -10.64
N GLU A 143 13.57 -7.74 -10.63
CA GLU A 143 12.72 -8.61 -9.81
C GLU A 143 12.75 -8.25 -8.31
N ASN A 144 13.93 -7.87 -7.80
CA ASN A 144 14.07 -7.44 -6.40
C ASN A 144 13.25 -6.18 -6.09
N LEU A 145 13.20 -5.20 -7.01
CA LEU A 145 12.37 -4.00 -6.84
C LEU A 145 10.88 -4.39 -6.87
N ALA A 146 10.49 -5.21 -7.85
CA ALA A 146 9.12 -5.69 -7.96
C ALA A 146 8.66 -6.41 -6.69
N LEU A 147 9.51 -7.28 -6.14
CA LEU A 147 9.24 -7.99 -4.88
C LEU A 147 9.02 -7.02 -3.72
N GLY A 148 9.87 -6.01 -3.57
CA GLY A 148 9.73 -5.00 -2.53
C GLY A 148 8.41 -4.22 -2.63
N VAL A 149 8.00 -3.84 -3.85
CA VAL A 149 6.73 -3.14 -4.12
C VAL A 149 5.53 -4.01 -3.76
N VAL A 150 5.48 -5.24 -4.27
CA VAL A 150 4.36 -6.18 -4.03
C VAL A 150 4.24 -6.52 -2.54
N GLN A 151 5.36 -6.76 -1.86
CA GLN A 151 5.37 -7.12 -0.44
C GLN A 151 4.82 -6.00 0.46
N ARG A 152 4.88 -4.74 0.02
CA ARG A 152 4.33 -3.59 0.75
C ARG A 152 2.91 -3.23 0.33
N GLY A 153 2.30 -4.00 -0.58
CA GLY A 153 0.92 -3.80 -1.05
C GLY A 153 0.79 -2.84 -2.24
N GLY A 154 1.90 -2.54 -2.93
CA GLY A 154 1.87 -1.84 -4.21
C GLY A 154 1.48 -2.76 -5.36
N HIS A 155 0.91 -2.19 -6.41
CA HIS A 155 0.55 -2.86 -7.65
C HIS A 155 1.49 -2.42 -8.77
N ILE A 156 1.93 -3.36 -9.61
CA ILE A 156 2.80 -3.07 -10.75
C ILE A 156 1.94 -3.18 -12.01
N THR A 157 1.93 -2.14 -12.82
CA THR A 157 1.18 -2.07 -14.07
C THR A 157 2.12 -1.96 -15.26
N ALA A 158 1.76 -2.65 -16.35
CA ALA A 158 2.58 -2.89 -17.55
C ALA A 158 3.78 -3.83 -17.32
N GLU A 159 3.70 -5.06 -17.84
CA GLU A 159 4.82 -6.01 -17.81
C GLU A 159 5.53 -5.98 -19.17
N LYS A 160 6.73 -5.39 -19.21
CA LYS A 160 7.70 -5.73 -20.26
C LYS A 160 8.70 -6.72 -19.69
N GLU A 161 8.92 -7.83 -20.39
CA GLU A 161 10.01 -8.75 -20.09
C GLU A 161 11.35 -8.09 -20.49
N GLY A 162 12.10 -7.58 -19.52
CA GLY A 162 13.47 -7.13 -19.74
C GLY A 162 14.06 -6.50 -18.50
N GLY A 163 15.06 -7.11 -17.88
CA GLY A 163 15.74 -6.51 -16.72
C GLY A 163 16.67 -5.38 -17.18
N ASN A 164 16.35 -4.14 -16.85
CA ASN A 164 17.26 -3.02 -17.06
C ASN A 164 18.36 -3.07 -15.98
N SER A 165 19.60 -3.32 -16.40
CA SER A 165 20.71 -3.67 -15.48
C SER A 165 21.59 -2.50 -15.06
N GLY A 166 21.22 -1.25 -15.38
CA GLY A 166 22.10 -0.10 -15.16
C GLY A 166 21.61 0.88 -14.10
N LYS A 167 20.52 1.56 -14.41
CA LYS A 167 20.01 2.67 -13.60
C LYS A 167 18.49 2.60 -13.56
N ILE A 168 17.93 2.79 -12.38
CA ILE A 168 16.48 2.81 -12.17
C ILE A 168 16.12 4.17 -11.60
N THR A 169 15.22 4.86 -12.27
CA THR A 169 14.70 6.15 -11.78
C THR A 169 13.20 6.02 -11.57
N LEU A 170 12.73 6.31 -10.36
CA LEU A 170 11.31 6.42 -10.07
C LEU A 170 10.93 7.89 -10.09
N VAL A 171 9.95 8.21 -10.92
CA VAL A 171 9.36 9.54 -11.02
C VAL A 171 7.90 9.51 -10.59
N ASN A 172 7.41 10.57 -9.96
CA ASN A 172 5.98 10.72 -9.69
C ASN A 172 5.23 11.18 -10.95
N SER A 173 3.91 11.36 -10.83
CA SER A 173 3.03 11.83 -11.91
C SER A 173 3.38 13.22 -12.45
N GLU A 174 4.12 14.04 -11.69
CA GLU A 174 4.60 15.36 -12.10
C GLU A 174 5.97 15.30 -12.81
N GLY A 175 6.59 14.11 -12.88
CA GLY A 175 7.92 13.91 -13.43
C GLY A 175 9.06 14.21 -12.45
N THR A 176 8.76 14.44 -11.18
CA THR A 176 9.76 14.66 -10.13
C THR A 176 10.42 13.34 -9.75
N VAL A 177 11.75 13.33 -9.66
CA VAL A 177 12.52 12.13 -9.29
C VAL A 177 12.38 11.86 -7.79
N MET A 178 11.73 10.76 -7.46
CA MET A 178 11.47 10.34 -6.08
C MET A 178 12.55 9.41 -5.55
N ALA A 179 13.10 8.57 -6.41
CA ALA A 179 14.22 7.71 -6.07
C ALA A 179 15.07 7.37 -7.29
N THR A 180 16.37 7.14 -7.07
CA THR A 180 17.29 6.68 -8.11
C THR A 180 18.22 5.63 -7.54
N LEU A 181 18.31 4.48 -8.22
CA LEU A 181 19.34 3.47 -7.97
C LEU A 181 20.32 3.46 -9.15
N ASP A 182 21.59 3.71 -8.86
CA ASP A 182 22.65 3.79 -9.86
C ASP A 182 23.97 3.32 -9.22
N ASN A 183 24.58 2.27 -9.78
CA ASN A 183 25.90 1.76 -9.37
C ASN A 183 26.08 1.55 -7.85
N GLY A 184 25.18 0.81 -7.20
CA GLY A 184 25.27 0.52 -5.76
C GLY A 184 24.94 1.70 -4.85
N ILE A 185 24.32 2.76 -5.39
CA ILE A 185 23.89 3.95 -4.65
C ILE A 185 22.40 4.18 -4.89
N LEU A 186 21.63 4.14 -3.81
CA LEU A 186 20.22 4.52 -3.77
C LEU A 186 20.10 5.93 -3.18
N LYS A 187 19.50 6.84 -3.94
CA LYS A 187 19.14 8.19 -3.50
C LYS A 187 17.63 8.31 -3.41
N ILE A 188 17.11 8.81 -2.29
CA ILE A 188 15.68 9.00 -2.05
C ILE A 188 15.41 10.48 -1.79
N CYS A 189 14.43 11.02 -2.51
CA CYS A 189 13.94 12.37 -2.29
C CYS A 189 13.19 12.43 -0.94
N PRO A 190 13.52 13.36 -0.02
CA PRO A 190 12.82 13.49 1.27
C PRO A 190 11.32 13.78 1.10
N GLU A 191 10.92 14.40 -0.01
CA GLU A 191 9.53 14.69 -0.34
C GLU A 191 8.66 13.43 -0.45
N LEU A 192 9.27 12.26 -0.71
CA LEU A 192 8.61 10.96 -0.65
C LEU A 192 7.89 10.72 0.68
N PHE A 193 8.42 11.27 1.78
CA PHE A 193 7.87 11.10 3.12
C PHE A 193 6.86 12.19 3.51
N SER A 194 6.60 13.16 2.63
CA SER A 194 5.58 14.18 2.86
C SER A 194 4.16 13.58 2.75
N LYS A 195 3.16 14.20 3.39
CA LYS A 195 1.77 13.66 3.41
C LYS A 195 1.13 13.57 2.01
N ASN A 196 1.62 14.31 1.02
CA ASN A 196 1.01 14.42 -0.31
C ASN A 196 1.39 13.28 -1.28
N SER A 197 2.46 12.52 -1.00
CA SER A 197 2.93 11.44 -1.88
C SER A 197 2.11 10.15 -1.80
N LYS A 198 1.17 10.05 -0.85
CA LYS A 198 0.49 8.79 -0.46
C LYS A 198 -0.61 8.28 -1.41
N ASN A 199 -0.77 8.87 -2.59
CA ASN A 199 -1.68 8.38 -3.63
C ASN A 199 -1.08 8.52 -5.05
N GLU A 200 0.24 8.66 -5.16
CA GLU A 200 0.88 8.91 -6.45
C GLU A 200 1.10 7.61 -7.23
N ILE A 201 0.75 7.66 -8.52
CA ILE A 201 1.25 6.72 -9.51
C ILE A 201 2.70 7.10 -9.78
N MET A 202 3.61 6.15 -9.64
CA MET A 202 5.00 6.34 -10.02
C MET A 202 5.31 5.59 -11.31
N GLU A 203 6.22 6.15 -12.10
CA GLU A 203 6.73 5.53 -13.31
C GLU A 203 8.20 5.17 -13.14
N ALA A 204 8.56 3.94 -13.53
CA ALA A 204 9.95 3.49 -13.61
C ALA A 204 10.50 3.79 -15.01
N VAL A 205 11.43 4.76 -15.08
CA VAL A 205 12.10 5.24 -16.29
C VAL A 205 13.59 4.91 -16.30
#